data_AF-A0A434F8J5-F1
#
_entry.id   AF-A0A434F8J5-F1
#
_cell.length_a   1.000
_cell.length_b   1.000
_cell.length_c   1.000
_cell.angle_alpha   90.00
_cell.angle_beta   90.00
_cell.angle_gamma   90.00
#
_symmetry.space_group_name_H-M   'P 1'
#
loop_
_entity.id
_entity.type
_entity.pdbx_description
1 polymer ?
#
loop_
_entity_poly.entity_id
_entity_poly.type
_entity_poly.pdbx_seq_one_letter_code
_entity_poly.pdbx_strand_id
1 'polypeptide(L)'
;MTGIINRLTLRLAATAIAAALAAGTTAAPASAETYAVIVKTVNDVFSAPVKEGCEKAAKDLGVECYYIGPSEVNEAQQLQVINDVLTKGVDGIAVSATNPKSVARLLEKAKAAGIPIVTFDGDLLQEDAGLRSTFIGTDNYNFGVELAKKVAEYKPKGGTVCIQTGTAGSLNLDLRVQGIRDTLANVSKDKP
;
A
#
# COMPACT_ATOMS: atom_id res chain seq x y z
N MET A 1 -6.07 -22.67 81.24
CA MET A 1 -7.52 -22.36 81.19
C MET A 1 -7.65 -20.87 81.45
N THR A 2 -8.16 -19.98 80.62
CA THR A 2 -8.85 -20.06 79.32
C THR A 2 -8.80 -18.64 78.76
N GLY A 3 -8.42 -18.46 77.50
CA GLY A 3 -8.33 -17.14 76.86
C GLY A 3 -9.70 -16.59 76.47
N ILE A 4 -9.94 -15.31 76.76
CA ILE A 4 -11.05 -14.53 76.21
C ILE A 4 -10.41 -13.38 75.43
N ILE A 5 -10.21 -13.59 74.13
CA ILE A 5 -9.81 -12.53 73.21
C ILE A 5 -11.09 -11.87 72.69
N ASN A 6 -11.14 -10.56 72.90
CA ASN A 6 -12.30 -9.68 72.72
C ASN A 6 -12.68 -9.56 71.24
N ARG A 7 -13.96 -9.83 70.91
CA ARG A 7 -14.51 -9.96 69.54
C ARG A 7 -14.70 -8.63 68.78
N LEU A 8 -14.03 -7.55 69.17
CA LEU A 8 -14.41 -6.19 68.73
C LEU A 8 -13.60 -5.59 67.56
N THR A 9 -12.56 -6.27 67.07
CA THR A 9 -11.69 -5.75 65.99
C THR A 9 -12.03 -6.26 64.59
N LEU A 10 -13.06 -7.09 64.43
CA LEU A 10 -13.38 -7.77 63.18
C LEU A 10 -14.57 -7.15 62.40
N ARG A 11 -14.73 -5.83 62.43
CA ARG A 11 -15.74 -5.14 61.60
C ARG A 11 -15.25 -3.89 60.86
N LEU A 12 -14.02 -3.44 61.07
CA LEU A 12 -13.47 -2.28 60.36
C LEU A 12 -12.60 -2.62 59.14
N ALA A 13 -12.35 -3.90 58.86
CA ALA A 13 -11.51 -4.33 57.73
C ALA A 13 -12.32 -4.65 56.45
N ALA A 14 -13.65 -4.66 56.50
CA ALA A 14 -14.49 -5.07 55.36
C ALA A 14 -14.92 -3.91 54.45
N THR A 15 -14.80 -2.65 54.89
CA THR A 15 -15.27 -1.48 54.12
C THR A 15 -14.17 -0.74 53.36
N ALA A 16 -12.89 -1.04 53.62
CA ALA A 16 -11.76 -0.39 52.92
C ALA A 16 -11.35 -1.10 51.62
N ILE A 17 -11.78 -2.35 51.39
CA ILE A 17 -11.44 -3.13 50.19
C ILE A 17 -12.43 -2.87 49.04
N ALA A 18 -13.63 -2.37 49.33
CA ALA A 18 -14.65 -2.09 48.30
C ALA A 18 -14.43 -0.75 47.55
N ALA A 19 -13.60 0.16 48.07
CA ALA A 19 -13.36 1.46 47.44
C ALA A 19 -12.18 1.48 46.44
N ALA A 20 -11.37 0.41 46.39
CA ALA A 20 -10.22 0.32 45.48
C ALA A 20 -10.55 -0.31 44.12
N LEU A 21 -11.76 -0.85 43.94
CA LEU A 21 -12.18 -1.50 42.69
C LEU A 21 -12.92 -0.57 41.70
N ALA A 22 -13.04 0.72 42.02
CA ALA A 22 -13.69 1.73 41.18
C ALA A 22 -12.70 2.70 40.51
N ALA A 23 -11.39 2.44 40.60
CA ALA A 23 -10.42 3.05 39.71
C ALA A 23 -10.52 2.32 38.37
N GLY A 24 -11.59 2.63 37.62
CA GLY A 24 -11.76 2.16 36.26
C GLY A 24 -10.48 2.47 35.48
N THR A 25 -9.85 1.43 34.96
CA THR A 25 -8.87 1.56 33.90
C THR A 25 -9.57 2.25 32.74
N THR A 26 -9.46 3.57 32.66
CA THR A 26 -9.65 4.30 31.41
C THR A 26 -8.54 3.81 30.51
N ALA A 27 -8.80 2.70 29.79
CA ALA A 27 -7.97 2.32 28.67
C ALA A 27 -7.89 3.56 27.79
N ALA A 28 -6.68 4.10 27.62
CA ALA A 28 -6.46 5.11 26.60
C ALA A 28 -7.05 4.57 25.30
N PRO A 29 -7.80 5.38 24.53
CA PRO A 29 -8.30 4.92 23.24
C PRO A 29 -7.11 4.33 22.48
N ALA A 30 -7.28 3.08 22.00
CA ALA A 30 -6.28 2.46 21.15
C ALA A 30 -5.98 3.44 20.01
N SER A 31 -4.70 3.75 19.79
CA SER A 31 -4.30 4.58 18.66
C SER A 31 -4.89 3.97 17.39
N ALA A 32 -5.54 4.78 16.57
CA ALA A 32 -6.06 4.31 15.29
C ALA A 32 -4.91 3.70 14.48
N GLU A 33 -5.16 2.54 13.85
CA GLU A 33 -4.21 1.94 12.92
C GLU A 33 -3.88 2.95 11.82
N THR A 34 -2.64 2.94 11.33
CA THR A 34 -2.16 3.88 10.33
C THR A 34 -1.70 3.14 9.09
N TYR A 35 -2.27 3.46 7.94
CA TYR A 35 -1.92 2.88 6.65
C TYR A 35 -1.32 3.94 5.72
N ALA A 36 -0.28 3.59 4.96
CA ALA A 36 0.31 4.50 3.99
C ALA A 36 -0.07 4.10 2.55
N VAL A 37 -0.61 5.03 1.79
CA VAL A 37 -0.82 4.93 0.34
C VAL A 37 0.25 5.76 -0.35
N ILE A 38 1.27 5.06 -0.86
CA ILE A 38 2.47 5.64 -1.46
C ILE A 38 2.33 5.69 -2.99
N VAL A 39 2.18 6.89 -3.54
CA VAL A 39 2.06 7.13 -4.99
C VAL A 39 3.40 7.47 -5.64
N LYS A 40 3.44 7.45 -6.98
CA LYS A 40 4.60 7.87 -7.78
C LYS A 40 4.80 9.39 -7.76
N THR A 41 3.70 10.12 -7.77
CA THR A 41 3.62 11.57 -7.58
C THR A 41 2.25 11.93 -7.01
N VAL A 42 2.17 13.03 -6.26
CA VAL A 42 0.90 13.59 -5.77
C VAL A 42 0.29 14.61 -6.74
N ASN A 43 0.96 14.89 -7.87
CA ASN A 43 0.60 15.93 -8.82
C ASN A 43 0.23 15.36 -10.20
N ASP A 44 -0.57 14.30 -10.25
CA ASP A 44 -1.14 13.78 -11.50
C ASP A 44 -2.66 13.69 -11.49
N VAL A 45 -3.24 13.35 -12.64
CA VAL A 45 -4.70 13.21 -12.80
C VAL A 45 -5.29 12.03 -12.00
N PHE A 46 -4.46 11.09 -11.55
CA PHE A 46 -4.88 9.95 -10.73
C PHE A 46 -4.80 10.25 -9.24
N SER A 47 -4.14 11.35 -8.85
CA SER A 47 -3.87 11.68 -7.46
C SER A 47 -5.13 11.97 -6.66
N ALA A 48 -6.05 12.78 -7.22
CA ALA A 48 -7.31 13.12 -6.57
C ALA A 48 -8.17 11.87 -6.26
N PRO A 49 -8.52 11.00 -7.22
CA PRO A 49 -9.34 9.83 -6.92
C PRO A 49 -8.68 8.83 -5.96
N VAL A 50 -7.35 8.66 -6.02
CA VAL A 50 -6.63 7.79 -5.08
C VAL A 50 -6.66 8.38 -3.66
N LYS A 51 -6.46 9.69 -3.51
CA LYS A 51 -6.55 10.39 -2.23
C LYS A 51 -7.96 10.29 -1.64
N GLU A 52 -8.98 10.54 -2.45
CA GLU A 52 -10.38 10.41 -2.03
C GLU A 52 -10.71 8.97 -1.58
N GLY A 53 -10.21 7.95 -2.29
CA GLY A 53 -10.36 6.55 -1.89
C GLY A 53 -9.70 6.24 -0.54
N CYS A 54 -8.47 6.72 -0.33
CA CYS A 54 -7.73 6.61 0.93
C CYS A 54 -8.48 7.27 2.09
N GLU A 55 -8.93 8.51 1.93
CA GLU A 55 -9.66 9.26 2.96
C GLU A 55 -11.03 8.65 3.28
N LYS A 56 -11.73 8.16 2.24
CA LYS A 56 -13.01 7.47 2.42
C LYS A 56 -12.83 6.17 3.20
N ALA A 57 -11.85 5.34 2.82
CA ALA A 57 -11.58 4.08 3.52
C ALA A 57 -11.16 4.32 4.99
N ALA A 58 -10.31 5.32 5.23
CA ALA A 58 -9.91 5.75 6.57
C ALA A 58 -11.12 6.05 7.45
N LYS A 59 -12.04 6.88 6.94
CA LYS A 59 -13.28 7.24 7.63
C LYS A 59 -14.18 6.03 7.89
N ASP A 60 -14.38 5.19 6.88
CA ASP A 60 -15.31 4.04 6.96
C ASP A 60 -14.80 2.97 7.94
N LEU A 61 -13.47 2.84 8.08
CA LEU A 61 -12.83 1.83 8.94
C LEU A 61 -12.39 2.37 10.31
N GLY A 62 -12.41 3.68 10.52
CA GLY A 62 -11.93 4.31 11.76
C GLY A 62 -10.41 4.21 11.92
N VAL A 63 -9.67 4.30 10.82
CA VAL A 63 -8.19 4.22 10.75
C VAL A 63 -7.63 5.51 10.17
N GLU A 64 -6.32 5.71 10.28
CA GLU A 64 -5.59 6.80 9.63
C GLU A 64 -5.06 6.34 8.27
N CYS A 65 -5.13 7.20 7.25
CA CYS A 65 -4.56 6.93 5.93
C CYS A 65 -3.65 8.07 5.47
N TYR A 66 -2.37 7.77 5.28
CA TYR A 66 -1.38 8.69 4.73
C TYR A 66 -1.32 8.54 3.22
N TYR A 67 -2.02 9.41 2.50
CA TYR A 67 -1.77 9.62 1.08
C TYR A 67 -0.49 10.43 0.90
N ILE A 68 0.59 9.80 0.43
CA ILE A 68 1.92 10.41 0.39
C ILE A 68 2.71 10.01 -0.86
N GLY A 69 3.55 10.91 -1.34
CA GLY A 69 4.48 10.62 -2.42
C GLY A 69 5.29 11.86 -2.79
N PRO A 70 6.22 11.71 -3.75
CA PRO A 70 6.95 12.84 -4.34
C PRO A 70 6.02 13.89 -4.97
N SER A 71 6.50 15.12 -5.12
CA SER A 71 5.79 16.16 -5.89
C SER A 71 5.88 15.93 -7.41
N GLU A 72 6.95 15.26 -7.85
CA GLU A 72 7.21 14.90 -9.24
C GLU A 72 7.69 13.46 -9.28
N VAL A 73 7.49 12.76 -10.41
CA VAL A 73 7.93 11.36 -10.51
C VAL A 73 9.45 11.27 -10.34
N ASN A 74 9.88 10.78 -9.18
CA ASN A 74 11.28 10.70 -8.79
C ASN A 74 11.51 9.45 -7.92
N GLU A 75 12.29 8.51 -8.44
CA GLU A 75 12.56 7.23 -7.77
C GLU A 75 13.21 7.43 -6.40
N ALA A 76 14.24 8.28 -6.30
CA ALA A 76 14.97 8.49 -5.05
C ALA A 76 14.07 9.09 -3.96
N GLN A 77 13.22 10.04 -4.32
CA GLN A 77 12.25 10.63 -3.39
C GLN A 77 11.19 9.61 -2.96
N GLN A 78 10.71 8.75 -3.88
CA GLN A 78 9.76 7.70 -3.50
C GLN A 78 10.40 6.70 -2.52
N LEU A 79 11.66 6.32 -2.73
CA LEU A 79 12.39 5.45 -1.81
C LEU A 79 12.56 6.10 -0.43
N GLN A 80 12.82 7.41 -0.37
CA GLN A 80 12.85 8.14 0.90
C GLN A 80 11.50 8.09 1.61
N VAL A 81 10.40 8.37 0.89
CA VAL A 81 9.03 8.29 1.45
C VAL A 81 8.74 6.90 2.02
N ILE A 82 9.09 5.83 1.30
CA ILE A 82 8.92 4.45 1.80
C ILE A 82 9.73 4.25 3.08
N ASN A 83 10.99 4.68 3.12
CA ASN A 83 11.82 4.53 4.32
C ASN A 83 11.26 5.33 5.52
N ASP A 84 10.71 6.52 5.29
CA ASP A 84 10.12 7.36 6.33
C ASP A 84 8.84 6.73 6.90
N VAL A 85 7.99 6.18 6.02
CA VAL A 85 6.79 5.42 6.40
C VAL A 85 7.14 4.19 7.23
N LEU A 86 8.18 3.45 6.83
CA LEU A 86 8.67 2.29 7.60
C LEU A 86 9.22 2.70 8.96
N THR A 87 9.98 3.81 9.02
CA THR A 87 10.53 4.35 10.27
C THR A 87 9.44 4.83 11.22
N LYS A 88 8.35 5.38 10.69
CA LYS A 88 7.16 5.77 11.47
C LYS A 88 6.40 4.59 12.06
N GLY A 89 6.59 3.37 11.55
CA GLY A 89 5.92 2.17 12.05
C GLY A 89 4.43 2.11 11.71
N VAL A 90 4.09 2.29 10.42
CA VAL A 90 2.71 2.11 9.94
C VAL A 90 2.27 0.64 10.02
N ASP A 91 0.97 0.42 10.13
CA ASP A 91 0.32 -0.90 10.22
C ASP A 91 0.10 -1.56 8.85
N GLY A 92 0.27 -0.81 7.76
CA GLY A 92 0.23 -1.37 6.41
C GLY A 92 0.65 -0.39 5.31
N ILE A 93 1.08 -0.94 4.17
CA ILE A 93 1.55 -0.16 3.02
C ILE A 93 0.79 -0.58 1.76
N ALA A 94 0.24 0.40 1.05
CA ALA A 94 -0.13 0.30 -0.35
C ALA A 94 0.84 1.14 -1.17
N VAL A 95 1.48 0.58 -2.22
CA VAL A 95 2.47 1.33 -3.02
C VAL A 95 2.30 1.12 -4.52
N SER A 96 2.38 2.21 -5.28
CA SER A 96 2.58 2.17 -6.75
C SER A 96 4.06 2.37 -7.04
N ALA A 97 4.74 1.30 -7.46
CA ALA A 97 6.19 1.31 -7.63
C ALA A 97 6.61 2.12 -8.87
N THR A 98 7.40 3.18 -8.68
CA THR A 98 8.03 3.90 -9.81
C THR A 98 9.03 3.00 -10.52
N ASN A 99 9.87 2.33 -9.74
CA ASN A 99 10.83 1.32 -10.19
C ASN A 99 10.63 0.04 -9.36
N PRO A 100 10.27 -1.09 -10.00
CA PRO A 100 9.87 -2.30 -9.28
C PRO A 100 11.03 -2.87 -8.45
N LYS A 101 12.26 -2.88 -9.00
CA LYS A 101 13.44 -3.46 -8.34
C LYS A 101 13.84 -2.67 -7.10
N SER A 102 13.89 -1.35 -7.22
CA SER A 102 14.33 -0.50 -6.10
C SER A 102 13.31 -0.45 -4.98
N VAL A 103 12.02 -0.42 -5.33
CA VAL A 103 10.94 -0.48 -4.34
C VAL A 103 10.93 -1.84 -3.62
N ALA A 104 11.05 -2.96 -4.35
CA ALA A 104 11.13 -4.30 -3.75
C ALA A 104 12.21 -4.40 -2.67
N ARG A 105 13.41 -3.87 -2.92
CA ARG A 105 14.51 -3.87 -1.93
C ARG A 105 14.15 -3.15 -0.62
N LEU A 106 13.31 -2.12 -0.63
CA LEU A 106 12.84 -1.48 0.61
C LEU A 106 11.68 -2.24 1.24
N LEU A 107 10.80 -2.83 0.44
CA LEU A 107 9.66 -3.61 0.93
C LEU A 107 10.08 -4.89 1.68
N GLU A 108 11.26 -5.43 1.41
CA GLU A 108 11.88 -6.48 2.25
C GLU A 108 11.95 -6.08 3.73
N LYS A 109 12.23 -4.80 4.04
CA LYS A 109 12.24 -4.31 5.43
C LYS A 109 10.83 -4.30 6.02
N ALA A 110 9.82 -3.94 5.24
CA ALA A 110 8.43 -3.96 5.68
C ALA A 110 7.99 -5.39 6.01
N LYS A 111 8.30 -6.34 5.12
CA LYS A 111 8.02 -7.77 5.32
C LYS A 111 8.72 -8.32 6.55
N ALA A 112 10.00 -7.98 6.75
CA ALA A 112 10.75 -8.38 7.95
C ALA A 112 10.16 -7.78 9.24
N ALA A 113 9.55 -6.60 9.16
CA ALA A 113 8.84 -5.95 10.27
C ALA A 113 7.40 -6.46 10.45
N GLY A 114 6.92 -7.39 9.61
CA GLY A 114 5.55 -7.89 9.66
C GLY A 114 4.49 -6.93 9.13
N ILE A 115 4.90 -5.86 8.42
CA ILE A 115 3.98 -4.87 7.85
C ILE A 115 3.38 -5.47 6.56
N PRO A 116 2.05 -5.64 6.45
CA PRO A 116 1.40 -6.11 5.23
C PRO A 116 1.54 -5.10 4.09
N ILE A 117 1.76 -5.63 2.89
CA ILE A 117 2.00 -4.84 1.68
C ILE A 117 0.97 -5.21 0.61
N VAL A 118 0.39 -4.20 -0.03
CA VAL A 118 -0.29 -4.33 -1.32
C VAL A 118 0.38 -3.41 -2.34
N THR A 119 0.37 -3.81 -3.60
CA THR A 119 0.75 -2.90 -4.69
C THR A 119 -0.46 -2.48 -5.48
N PHE A 120 -0.40 -1.30 -6.10
CA PHE A 120 -1.48 -0.82 -6.96
C PHE A 120 -0.90 -0.01 -8.13
N ASP A 121 -1.59 0.00 -9.28
CA ASP A 121 -1.11 0.60 -10.55
C ASP A 121 0.26 0.06 -11.05
N GLY A 122 1.35 0.44 -10.39
CA GLY A 122 2.71 -0.03 -10.63
C GLY A 122 3.08 -1.17 -9.68
N ASP A 123 3.27 -2.36 -10.22
CA ASP A 123 3.62 -3.56 -9.45
C ASP A 123 5.13 -3.80 -9.34
N LEU A 124 5.52 -4.82 -8.57
CA LEU A 124 6.87 -5.39 -8.51
C LEU A 124 7.11 -6.40 -9.64
N LEU A 125 8.37 -6.80 -9.82
CA LEU A 125 8.69 -7.90 -10.72
C LEU A 125 8.16 -9.23 -10.19
N GLN A 126 8.02 -10.21 -11.07
CA GLN A 126 7.47 -11.52 -10.75
C GLN A 126 8.30 -12.24 -9.67
N GLU A 127 9.62 -12.11 -9.69
CA GLU A 127 10.51 -12.66 -8.67
C GLU A 127 10.26 -12.07 -7.27
N ASP A 128 9.76 -10.83 -7.20
CA ASP A 128 9.50 -10.09 -5.97
C ASP A 128 8.00 -10.13 -5.56
N ALA A 129 7.15 -10.82 -6.33
CA ALA A 129 5.70 -10.85 -6.11
C ALA A 129 5.31 -11.38 -4.71
N GLY A 130 6.16 -12.21 -4.10
CA GLY A 130 5.98 -12.73 -2.75
C GLY A 130 6.16 -11.70 -1.62
N LEU A 131 6.51 -10.45 -1.92
CA LEU A 131 6.59 -9.36 -0.94
C LEU A 131 5.23 -8.75 -0.60
N ARG A 132 4.26 -8.87 -1.50
CA ARG A 132 2.93 -8.29 -1.38
C ARG A 132 1.86 -9.37 -1.24
N SER A 133 0.76 -9.05 -0.58
CA SER A 133 -0.41 -9.92 -0.49
C SER A 133 -1.19 -9.96 -1.80
N THR A 134 -1.31 -8.83 -2.49
CA THR A 134 -2.02 -8.72 -3.76
C THR A 134 -1.58 -7.49 -4.56
N PHE A 135 -1.90 -7.47 -5.85
CA PHE A 135 -1.78 -6.34 -6.74
C PHE A 135 -3.18 -5.88 -7.19
N ILE A 136 -3.43 -4.56 -7.13
CA ILE A 136 -4.67 -3.94 -7.55
C ILE A 136 -4.38 -3.00 -8.72
N GLY A 137 -4.65 -3.44 -9.94
CA GLY A 137 -4.41 -2.61 -11.10
C GLY A 137 -4.85 -3.21 -12.42
N THR A 138 -4.49 -2.53 -13.49
CA THR A 138 -4.80 -2.93 -14.87
C THR A 138 -3.89 -4.08 -15.31
N ASP A 139 -4.42 -5.00 -16.12
CA ASP A 139 -3.57 -5.87 -16.94
C ASP A 139 -2.90 -5.01 -18.02
N ASN A 140 -1.69 -4.55 -17.70
CA ASN A 140 -0.97 -3.61 -18.52
C ASN A 140 -0.51 -4.17 -19.86
N TYR A 141 -0.23 -5.48 -19.93
CA TYR A 141 0.11 -6.10 -21.21
C TYR A 141 -1.11 -6.13 -22.12
N ASN A 142 -2.24 -6.64 -21.62
CA ASN A 142 -3.46 -6.70 -22.40
C ASN A 142 -3.98 -5.30 -22.76
N PHE A 143 -3.78 -4.30 -21.89
CA PHE A 143 -4.05 -2.90 -22.24
C PHE A 143 -3.29 -2.48 -23.51
N GLY A 144 -2.00 -2.84 -23.60
CA GLY A 144 -1.19 -2.58 -24.79
C GLY A 144 -1.70 -3.31 -26.03
N VAL A 145 -2.13 -4.56 -25.87
CA VAL A 145 -2.74 -5.38 -26.94
C VAL A 145 -3.99 -4.71 -27.49
N GLU A 146 -4.91 -4.30 -26.61
CA GLU A 146 -6.16 -3.62 -27.02
C GLU A 146 -5.89 -2.27 -27.69
N LEU A 147 -4.87 -1.53 -27.22
CA LEU A 147 -4.47 -0.29 -27.87
C LEU A 147 -3.91 -0.53 -29.28
N ALA A 148 -3.10 -1.57 -29.47
CA ALA A 148 -2.60 -1.94 -30.81
C ALA A 148 -3.73 -2.36 -31.76
N LYS A 149 -4.74 -3.10 -31.28
CA LYS A 149 -5.93 -3.44 -32.08
C LYS A 149 -6.66 -2.17 -32.55
N LYS A 150 -6.83 -1.20 -31.66
CA LYS A 150 -7.41 0.10 -32.03
C LYS A 150 -6.56 0.85 -33.07
N VAL A 151 -5.24 0.85 -32.92
CA VAL A 151 -4.33 1.43 -33.93
C VAL A 151 -4.49 0.75 -35.30
N ALA A 152 -4.63 -0.57 -35.35
CA ALA A 152 -4.85 -1.33 -36.58
C ALA A 152 -6.19 -0.99 -37.25
N GLU A 153 -7.25 -0.73 -36.47
CA GLU A 153 -8.53 -0.23 -37.00
C GLU A 153 -8.36 1.14 -37.69
N TYR A 154 -7.56 2.04 -37.13
CA TYR A 154 -7.29 3.35 -37.72
C TYR A 154 -6.29 3.31 -38.91
N LYS A 155 -5.39 2.34 -38.93
CA LYS A 155 -4.38 2.14 -39.98
C LYS A 155 -4.45 0.73 -40.59
N PRO A 156 -5.53 0.38 -41.31
CA PRO A 156 -5.72 -0.98 -41.83
C PRO A 156 -4.70 -1.38 -42.91
N LYS A 157 -4.00 -0.41 -43.51
CA LYS A 157 -2.94 -0.64 -44.50
C LYS A 157 -1.53 -0.58 -43.90
N GLY A 158 -1.42 -0.47 -42.58
CA GLY A 158 -0.15 -0.24 -41.88
C GLY A 158 0.38 1.19 -42.01
N GLY A 159 1.58 1.41 -41.49
CA GLY A 159 2.31 2.68 -41.54
C GLY A 159 3.09 2.96 -40.26
N THR A 160 3.71 4.14 -40.19
CA THR A 160 4.46 4.55 -39.00
C THR A 160 3.54 4.96 -37.85
N VAL A 161 3.89 4.52 -36.64
CA VAL A 161 3.25 4.89 -35.38
C VAL A 161 4.31 5.38 -34.41
N CYS A 162 3.96 6.34 -33.56
CA CYS A 162 4.79 6.78 -32.45
C CYS A 162 4.17 6.25 -31.15
N ILE A 163 4.97 5.60 -30.32
CA ILE A 163 4.54 5.18 -28.99
C ILE A 163 5.11 6.18 -27.99
N GLN A 164 4.24 7.02 -27.44
CA GLN A 164 4.59 7.90 -26.34
C GLN A 164 4.28 7.19 -25.02
N THR A 165 5.31 6.99 -24.20
CA THR A 165 5.20 6.37 -22.87
C THR A 165 5.76 7.30 -21.79
N GLY A 166 5.52 6.96 -20.52
CA GLY A 166 6.05 7.69 -19.37
C GLY A 166 7.44 7.19 -18.96
N THR A 167 7.66 7.03 -17.66
CA THR A 167 8.93 6.62 -17.06
C THR A 167 9.38 5.22 -17.51
N ALA A 168 10.51 5.14 -18.20
CA ALA A 168 11.15 3.88 -18.56
C ALA A 168 11.55 3.08 -17.31
N GLY A 169 11.38 1.76 -17.36
CA GLY A 169 11.67 0.88 -16.22
C GLY A 169 10.51 0.75 -15.22
N SER A 170 9.41 1.49 -15.42
CA SER A 170 8.18 1.28 -14.67
C SER A 170 7.42 0.10 -15.28
N LEU A 171 7.24 -0.98 -14.52
CA LEU A 171 6.73 -2.25 -15.04
C LEU A 171 5.38 -2.12 -15.77
N ASN A 172 4.46 -1.32 -15.23
CA ASN A 172 3.15 -1.11 -15.83
C ASN A 172 3.25 -0.44 -17.21
N LEU A 173 4.16 0.52 -17.38
CA LEU A 173 4.35 1.22 -18.65
C LEU A 173 5.11 0.35 -19.66
N ASP A 174 6.14 -0.35 -19.21
CA ASP A 174 6.92 -1.25 -20.05
C ASP A 174 6.05 -2.39 -20.61
N LEU A 175 5.17 -2.97 -19.78
CA LEU A 175 4.22 -4.00 -20.23
C LEU A 175 3.21 -3.48 -21.26
N ARG A 176 2.72 -2.24 -21.12
CA ARG A 176 1.86 -1.62 -22.15
C ARG A 176 2.58 -1.47 -23.47
N VAL A 177 3.81 -0.93 -23.43
CA VAL A 177 4.63 -0.77 -24.64
C VAL A 177 4.93 -2.12 -25.28
N GLN A 178 5.22 -3.14 -24.48
CA GLN A 178 5.44 -4.50 -24.95
C GLN A 178 4.19 -5.07 -25.63
N GLY A 179 3.02 -4.99 -24.98
CA GLY A 179 1.76 -5.47 -25.58
C GLY A 179 1.44 -4.79 -26.90
N ILE A 180 1.74 -3.50 -27.04
CA ILE A 180 1.61 -2.77 -28.32
C ILE A 180 2.55 -3.36 -29.37
N ARG A 181 3.84 -3.48 -29.04
CA ARG A 181 4.88 -3.93 -29.98
C ARG A 181 4.64 -5.36 -30.46
N ASP A 182 4.41 -6.27 -29.52
CA ASP A 182 4.16 -7.69 -29.82
C ASP A 182 2.97 -7.82 -30.77
N THR A 183 1.85 -7.15 -30.45
CA THR A 183 0.62 -7.20 -31.28
C THR A 183 0.84 -6.63 -32.67
N LEU A 184 1.49 -5.46 -32.79
CA LEU A 184 1.74 -4.85 -34.11
C LEU A 184 2.78 -5.63 -34.94
N ALA A 185 3.69 -6.35 -34.29
CA ALA A 185 4.67 -7.22 -34.93
C ALA A 185 4.12 -8.62 -35.27
N ASN A 186 2.87 -8.94 -34.89
CA ASN A 186 2.28 -10.29 -34.94
C ASN A 186 3.06 -11.34 -34.14
N VAL A 187 3.71 -10.93 -33.05
CA VAL A 187 4.32 -11.81 -32.06
C VAL A 187 3.34 -11.95 -30.90
N SER A 188 3.08 -13.17 -30.42
CA SER A 188 2.31 -13.36 -29.18
C SER A 188 3.26 -13.71 -28.04
N LYS A 189 2.85 -13.41 -26.80
CA LYS A 189 3.58 -13.77 -25.57
C LYS A 189 3.96 -15.27 -25.48
N ASP A 190 3.27 -16.12 -26.25
CA ASP A 190 3.43 -17.59 -26.28
C ASP A 190 4.21 -18.11 -27.49
N LYS A 191 4.68 -17.22 -28.39
CA LYS A 191 5.48 -17.58 -29.56
C LYS A 191 6.81 -16.81 -29.53
N PRO A 192 7.91 -17.44 -29.05
CA PRO A 192 9.24 -16.85 -29.11
C PRO A 192 9.72 -16.64 -30.54
#